data_AF-A0A661BX63-F1
#
_entry.id   AF-A0A661BX63-F1
#
_cell.length_a   1.000
_cell.length_b   1.000
_cell.length_c   1.000
_cell.angle_alpha   90.00
_cell.angle_beta   90.00
_cell.angle_gamma   90.00
#
_symmetry.space_group_name_H-M   'P 1'
#
loop_
_entity.id
_entity.type
_entity.pdbx_description
1 polymer ?
#
loop_
_entity_poly.entity_id
_entity_poly.type
_entity_poly.pdbx_seq_one_letter_code
_entity_poly.pdbx_strand_id
1 'polypeptide(L)'
;MADYDVPETREFPVIPSIMEGAMAHSSPFIAGEEFQLDMGFPAGVDKGLIDDWKEVFLAQLKDKLGKYRSLQVFMDTCVKCGACTDKCHYFIGTADPKNMPVARQDLLRKVYRRYFTFA
;
A
#
# COMPACT_ATOMS: atom_id res chain seq x y z
N MET A 1 12.08 25.08 2.01
CA MET A 1 10.64 24.88 1.83
C MET A 1 10.46 24.15 0.51
N ALA A 2 9.54 23.19 0.44
CA ALA A 2 9.39 22.39 -0.76
C ALA A 2 8.73 23.19 -1.90
N ASP A 3 9.16 22.93 -3.13
CA ASP A 3 8.75 23.66 -4.35
C ASP A 3 7.54 22.98 -5.01
N TYR A 4 6.44 22.87 -4.25
CA TYR A 4 5.18 22.31 -4.74
C TYR A 4 3.98 23.07 -4.18
N ASP A 5 2.88 23.04 -4.92
CA ASP A 5 1.62 23.67 -4.50
C ASP A 5 1.00 22.90 -3.32
N VAL A 6 0.71 23.60 -2.22
CA VAL A 6 0.10 23.01 -1.03
C VAL A 6 -1.40 23.30 -1.08
N PRO A 7 -2.25 22.28 -1.26
CA PRO A 7 -3.68 22.51 -1.35
C PRO A 7 -4.25 23.02 -0.03
N GLU A 8 -5.10 24.05 -0.10
CA GLU A 8 -5.83 24.57 1.06
C GLU A 8 -6.81 23.53 1.63
N THR A 9 -6.89 23.45 2.96
CA THR A 9 -7.87 22.61 3.64
C THR A 9 -9.26 23.23 3.53
N ARG A 10 -10.25 22.40 3.15
CA ARG A 10 -11.66 22.81 3.00
C ARG A 10 -12.52 21.97 3.93
N GLU A 11 -13.65 22.53 4.39
CA GLU A 11 -14.64 21.81 5.20
C GLU A 11 -15.22 20.61 4.44
N PHE A 12 -15.50 20.79 3.15
CA PHE A 12 -15.90 19.72 2.23
C PHE A 12 -14.77 19.41 1.25
N PRO A 13 -14.28 18.15 1.19
CA PRO A 13 -13.22 17.79 0.27
C PRO A 13 -13.72 17.86 -1.18
N VAL A 14 -12.95 18.51 -2.03
CA VAL A 14 -13.15 18.43 -3.48
C VAL A 14 -12.45 17.17 -3.97
N ILE A 15 -13.20 16.32 -4.67
CA ILE A 15 -12.65 15.10 -5.26
C ILE A 15 -11.86 15.51 -6.49
N PRO A 16 -10.53 15.31 -6.52
CA PRO A 16 -9.72 15.69 -7.67
C PRO A 16 -9.99 14.75 -8.86
N SER A 17 -9.84 15.29 -10.06
CA SER A 17 -9.77 14.49 -11.29
C SER A 17 -8.53 13.59 -11.25
N ILE A 18 -8.64 12.39 -11.81
CA ILE A 18 -7.54 11.42 -11.84
C ILE A 18 -6.35 12.00 -12.61
N MET A 19 -5.16 11.93 -12.01
CA MET A 19 -3.89 12.31 -12.62
C MET A 19 -2.91 11.15 -12.54
N GLU A 20 -2.78 10.40 -13.62
CA GLU A 20 -1.86 9.25 -13.69
C GLU A 20 -0.41 9.70 -13.57
N GLY A 21 0.34 9.07 -12.67
CA GLY A 21 1.76 9.35 -12.49
C GLY A 21 2.07 10.64 -11.74
N ALA A 22 1.08 11.26 -11.08
CA ALA A 22 1.29 12.46 -10.26
C ALA A 22 2.39 12.25 -9.20
N MET A 23 2.55 11.03 -8.67
CA MET A 23 3.62 10.70 -7.71
C MET A 23 4.85 10.01 -8.32
N ALA A 24 5.01 9.98 -9.65
CA ALA A 24 6.14 9.30 -10.28
C ALA A 24 7.52 9.85 -9.87
N HIS A 25 7.59 11.13 -9.49
CA HIS A 25 8.79 11.81 -9.03
C HIS A 25 9.04 11.64 -7.51
N SER A 26 8.07 11.09 -6.77
CA SER A 26 8.11 11.04 -5.31
C SER A 26 8.65 9.70 -4.82
N SER A 27 9.60 9.74 -3.88
CA SER A 27 10.11 8.57 -3.18
C SER A 27 10.22 8.86 -1.68
N PRO A 28 10.08 7.83 -0.82
CA PRO A 28 10.31 7.99 0.60
C PRO A 28 11.77 8.34 0.91
N PHE A 29 11.98 9.12 1.97
CA PHE A 29 13.31 9.28 2.55
C PHE A 29 13.75 7.96 3.20
N ILE A 30 14.90 7.43 2.77
CA ILE A 30 15.43 6.18 3.29
C ILE A 30 15.98 6.43 4.70
N ALA A 31 15.49 5.64 5.68
CA ALA A 31 15.98 5.71 7.05
C ALA A 31 17.45 5.27 7.15
N GLY A 32 18.18 5.85 8.11
CA GLY A 32 19.58 5.49 8.39
C GLY A 32 19.74 4.03 8.77
N GLU A 33 20.92 3.47 8.47
CA GLU A 33 21.22 2.04 8.67
C GLU A 33 21.12 1.62 10.14
N GLU A 34 21.59 2.47 11.05
CA GLU A 34 21.50 2.28 12.50
C GLU A 34 20.05 1.97 12.95
N PHE A 35 19.07 2.74 12.47
CA PHE A 35 17.66 2.54 12.82
C PHE A 35 17.08 1.28 12.22
N GLN A 36 17.52 0.89 11.01
CA GLN A 36 17.06 -0.34 10.37
C GLN A 36 17.54 -1.57 11.15
N LEU A 37 18.83 -1.57 11.55
CA LEU A 37 19.42 -2.65 12.35
C LEU A 37 18.75 -2.76 13.73
N ASP A 38 18.51 -1.64 14.41
CA ASP A 38 17.85 -1.61 15.72
C ASP A 38 16.42 -2.18 15.67
N MET A 39 15.71 -1.99 14.55
CA MET A 39 14.37 -2.55 14.32
C MET A 39 14.40 -4.01 13.79
N GLY A 40 15.59 -4.58 13.57
CA GLY A 40 15.76 -5.92 13.03
C GLY A 40 15.48 -6.04 11.53
N PHE A 41 15.50 -4.93 10.77
CA PHE A 41 15.41 -4.97 9.32
C PHE A 41 16.77 -5.28 8.68
N PRO A 42 16.80 -5.95 7.52
CA PRO A 42 18.05 -6.18 6.79
C PRO A 42 18.71 -4.86 6.38
N ALA A 43 19.97 -4.67 6.77
CA ALA A 43 20.73 -3.44 6.51
C ALA A 43 22.19 -3.76 6.13
N GLY A 44 22.95 -2.75 5.70
CA GLY A 44 24.36 -2.91 5.32
C GLY A 44 24.57 -3.88 4.16
N VAL A 45 25.37 -4.92 4.39
CA VAL A 45 25.69 -5.98 3.40
C VAL A 45 24.47 -6.83 3.08
N ASP A 46 23.57 -7.01 4.05
CA ASP A 46 22.36 -7.83 3.93
C ASP A 46 21.15 -6.99 3.47
N LYS A 47 21.38 -5.74 3.03
CA LYS A 47 20.32 -4.84 2.58
C LYS A 47 19.56 -5.44 1.40
N GLY A 48 18.27 -5.68 1.59
CA GLY A 48 17.39 -6.17 0.53
C GLY A 48 16.30 -7.09 1.06
N LEU A 49 15.86 -7.98 0.17
CA LEU A 49 14.95 -9.06 0.53
C LEU A 49 15.75 -10.19 1.18
N ILE A 50 15.21 -10.77 2.26
CA ILE A 50 15.79 -11.95 2.87
C ILE A 50 15.75 -13.15 1.92
N ASP A 51 16.59 -14.15 2.19
CA ASP A 51 16.50 -15.44 1.52
C ASP A 51 15.10 -16.04 1.71
N ASP A 52 14.58 -16.65 0.64
CA ASP A 52 13.23 -17.23 0.59
C ASP A 52 12.09 -16.28 1.02
N TRP A 53 12.29 -14.96 0.88
CA TRP A 53 11.30 -13.93 1.29
C TRP A 53 9.88 -14.22 0.81
N LYS A 54 9.73 -14.79 -0.39
CA LYS A 54 8.43 -15.11 -0.99
C LYS A 54 7.72 -16.18 -0.17
N GLU A 55 8.43 -17.26 0.17
CA GLU A 55 7.84 -18.38 0.91
C GLU A 55 7.58 -17.98 2.38
N VAL A 56 8.48 -17.21 2.98
CA VAL A 56 8.26 -16.58 4.29
C VAL A 56 7.00 -15.70 4.28
N PHE A 57 6.86 -14.85 3.27
CA PHE A 57 5.68 -13.99 3.12
C PHE A 57 4.40 -14.80 2.96
N LEU A 58 4.39 -15.82 2.10
CA LEU A 58 3.22 -16.66 1.88
C LEU A 58 2.83 -17.44 3.15
N ALA A 59 3.81 -17.97 3.89
CA ALA A 59 3.57 -18.64 5.16
C ALA A 59 2.95 -17.69 6.20
N GLN A 60 3.48 -16.47 6.34
CA GLN A 60 2.89 -15.48 7.25
C GLN A 60 1.50 -15.04 6.81
N LEU A 61 1.28 -14.79 5.52
CA LEU A 61 -0.04 -14.42 5.03
C LEU A 61 -1.06 -15.53 5.29
N LYS A 62 -0.66 -16.81 5.12
CA LYS A 62 -1.49 -17.97 5.47
C LYS A 62 -1.89 -17.97 6.95
N ASP A 63 -0.93 -17.76 7.84
CA ASP A 63 -1.18 -17.65 9.30
C ASP A 63 -2.20 -16.54 9.60
N LYS A 64 -2.00 -15.34 9.04
CA LYS A 64 -2.91 -14.20 9.26
C LYS A 64 -4.31 -14.46 8.72
N LEU A 65 -4.43 -15.06 7.54
CA LEU A 65 -5.72 -15.44 6.97
C LEU A 65 -6.44 -16.49 7.83
N GLY A 66 -5.71 -17.45 8.41
CA GLY A 66 -6.28 -18.43 9.33
C GLY A 66 -6.71 -17.85 10.68
N LYS A 67 -5.97 -16.84 11.18
CA LYS A 67 -6.23 -16.21 12.48
C LYS A 67 -7.32 -15.12 12.42
N TYR A 68 -7.38 -14.36 11.32
CA TYR A 68 -8.23 -13.17 11.21
C TYR A 68 -9.26 -13.31 10.09
N ARG A 69 -10.49 -13.71 10.46
CA ARG A 69 -11.63 -13.73 9.52
C ARG A 69 -11.86 -12.39 8.83
N SER A 70 -11.66 -11.28 9.53
CA SER A 70 -11.82 -9.93 8.97
C SER A 70 -10.92 -9.70 7.76
N LEU A 71 -9.67 -10.21 7.79
CA LEU A 71 -8.74 -10.09 6.68
C LEU A 71 -9.27 -10.82 5.44
N GLN A 72 -9.75 -12.06 5.60
CA GLN A 72 -10.36 -12.82 4.50
C GLN A 72 -11.55 -12.07 3.90
N VAL A 73 -12.48 -11.62 4.76
CA VAL A 73 -13.65 -10.86 4.33
C VAL A 73 -13.24 -9.60 3.54
N PHE A 74 -12.24 -8.85 3.99
CA PHE A 74 -11.78 -7.66 3.27
C PHE A 74 -11.10 -7.96 1.93
N MET A 75 -10.47 -9.12 1.78
CA MET A 75 -9.89 -9.55 0.51
C MET A 75 -10.95 -9.99 -0.51
N ASP A 76 -12.06 -10.57 -0.04
CA ASP A 76 -13.12 -11.11 -0.90
C ASP A 76 -14.22 -10.09 -1.24
N THR A 77 -14.58 -9.22 -0.29
CA THR A 77 -15.75 -8.33 -0.42
C THR A 77 -15.57 -7.18 -1.39
N CYS A 78 -14.33 -6.83 -1.74
CA CYS A 78 -14.08 -5.68 -2.60
C CYS A 78 -14.54 -5.95 -4.05
N VAL A 79 -15.65 -5.33 -4.46
CA VAL A 79 -16.18 -5.36 -5.83
C VAL A 79 -15.56 -4.31 -6.77
N LYS A 80 -14.49 -3.63 -6.33
CA LYS A 80 -13.80 -2.56 -7.08
C LYS A 80 -14.71 -1.39 -7.50
N CYS A 81 -15.72 -1.05 -6.70
CA CYS A 81 -16.64 0.06 -6.99
C CYS A 81 -16.04 1.47 -6.88
N GLY A 82 -14.88 1.62 -6.23
CA GLY A 82 -14.24 2.93 -6.05
C GLY A 82 -14.85 3.81 -4.95
N ALA A 83 -15.83 3.33 -4.18
CA ALA A 83 -16.48 4.12 -3.11
C ALA A 83 -15.54 4.58 -1.98
N CYS A 84 -14.33 4.04 -1.90
CA CYS A 84 -13.31 4.46 -0.94
C CYS A 84 -12.37 5.55 -1.48
N THR A 85 -12.41 5.85 -2.77
CA THR A 85 -11.47 6.74 -3.46
C THR A 85 -11.53 8.15 -2.89
N ASP A 86 -12.73 8.70 -2.76
CA ASP A 86 -12.99 10.06 -2.27
C ASP A 86 -12.81 10.23 -0.75
N LYS A 87 -12.53 9.14 -0.02
CA LYS A 87 -12.25 9.16 1.43
C LYS A 87 -10.77 9.07 1.75
N CYS A 88 -9.94 8.78 0.75
CA CYS A 88 -8.52 8.55 0.95
C CYS A 88 -7.73 9.86 0.89
N HIS A 89 -7.12 10.26 2.02
CA HIS A 89 -6.29 11.45 2.07
C HIS A 89 -5.10 11.40 1.10
N TYR A 90 -4.52 10.21 0.84
CA TYR A 90 -3.48 10.07 -0.18
C TYR A 90 -4.01 10.36 -1.59
N PHE A 91 -5.16 9.83 -1.97
CA PHE A 91 -5.74 10.12 -3.28
C PHE A 91 -6.15 11.60 -3.40
N ILE A 92 -6.77 12.16 -2.37
CA ILE A 92 -7.18 13.58 -2.36
C ILE A 92 -5.96 14.50 -2.51
N GLY A 93 -4.87 14.20 -1.82
CA GLY A 93 -3.65 15.01 -1.86
C GLY A 93 -2.83 14.86 -3.14
N THR A 94 -2.95 13.74 -3.86
CA THR A 94 -2.03 13.44 -4.98
C THR A 94 -2.74 13.28 -6.32
N ALA A 95 -4.05 13.08 -6.34
CA ALA A 95 -4.85 12.70 -7.51
C ALA A 95 -4.39 11.42 -8.24
N ASP A 96 -3.41 10.69 -7.68
CA ASP A 96 -2.79 9.53 -8.32
C ASP A 96 -3.67 8.30 -8.14
N PRO A 97 -4.13 7.64 -9.22
CA PRO A 97 -4.99 6.46 -9.10
C PRO A 97 -4.31 5.29 -8.36
N LYS A 98 -2.97 5.24 -8.32
CA LYS A 98 -2.24 4.24 -7.53
C LYS A 98 -2.40 4.43 -6.03
N ASN A 99 -2.81 5.62 -5.58
CA ASN A 99 -3.10 5.91 -4.18
C ASN A 99 -4.57 5.68 -3.80
N MET A 100 -5.44 5.29 -4.74
CA MET A 100 -6.78 4.84 -4.39
C MET A 100 -6.70 3.58 -3.50
N PRO A 101 -7.51 3.46 -2.43
CA PRO A 101 -7.45 2.29 -1.56
C PRO A 101 -7.76 0.99 -2.31
N VAL A 102 -8.66 1.01 -3.31
CA VAL A 102 -8.92 -0.16 -4.17
C VAL A 102 -7.65 -0.61 -4.89
N ALA A 103 -6.91 0.32 -5.48
CA ALA A 103 -5.72 0.04 -6.29
C ALA A 103 -4.56 -0.48 -5.43
N ARG A 104 -4.29 0.18 -4.29
CA ARG A 104 -3.26 -0.28 -3.33
C ARG A 104 -3.53 -1.69 -2.83
N GLN A 105 -4.77 -1.96 -2.43
CA GLN A 105 -5.16 -3.28 -1.93
C GLN A 105 -5.22 -4.34 -3.04
N ASP A 106 -5.31 -3.96 -4.33
CA ASP A 106 -5.33 -4.93 -5.43
C ASP A 106 -4.00 -5.66 -5.60
N LEU A 107 -2.88 -5.05 -5.20
CA LEU A 107 -1.56 -5.71 -5.17
C LEU A 107 -1.59 -6.93 -4.25
N LEU A 108 -2.06 -6.77 -3.02
CA LEU A 108 -2.18 -7.87 -2.06
C LEU A 108 -3.26 -8.86 -2.51
N ARG A 109 -4.40 -8.39 -3.04
CA ARG A 109 -5.46 -9.28 -3.55
C ARG A 109 -5.00 -10.18 -4.70
N LYS A 110 -4.10 -9.70 -5.58
CA LYS A 110 -3.53 -10.55 -6.65
C LYS A 110 -2.75 -11.73 -6.07
N VAL A 111 -1.95 -11.50 -5.04
CA VAL A 111 -1.22 -12.57 -4.33
C VAL A 111 -2.19 -13.48 -3.59
N TYR A 112 -3.15 -12.89 -2.86
CA TYR A 112 -4.19 -13.64 -2.15
C TYR A 112 -4.94 -14.61 -3.08
N ARG A 113 -5.46 -14.10 -4.22
CA ARG A 113 -6.21 -14.92 -5.18
C ARG A 113 -5.36 -16.04 -5.76
N ARG A 114 -4.15 -15.72 -6.21
CA ARG A 114 -3.22 -16.67 -6.85
C ARG A 114 -2.82 -17.84 -5.97
N TYR A 115 -2.61 -17.62 -4.67
CA TYR A 115 -2.01 -18.62 -3.78
C TYR A 115 -2.97 -19.20 -2.74
N PHE A 116 -4.10 -18.55 -2.47
CA PHE A 116 -5.00 -18.93 -1.36
C PHE A 116 -6.47 -19.11 -1.79
N THR A 117 -6.78 -18.97 -3.08
CA THR A 117 -8.12 -19.20 -3.62
C THR A 117 -8.07 -20.08 -4.87
N PHE A 118 -9.25 -20.49 -5.37
CA PHE A 118 -9.38 -21.25 -6.62
C PHE A 118 -9.51 -20.36 -7.87
N ALA A 119 -9.49 -19.03 -7.70
CA ALA A 119 -9.68 -18.05 -8.77
C ALA A 119 -8.40 -17.78 -9.58
#